data_AF-A0A1S2NE42-F1
#
_entry.id   AF-A0A1S2NE42-F1
#
_cell.length_a   1.000
_cell.length_b   1.000
_cell.length_c   1.000
_cell.angle_alpha   90.00
_cell.angle_beta   90.00
_cell.angle_gamma   90.00
#
_symmetry.space_group_name_H-M   'P 1'
#
loop_
_entity.id
_entity.type
_entity.pdbx_description
1 polymer ?
#
loop_
_entity_poly.entity_id
_entity_poly.type
_entity_poly.pdbx_seq_one_letter_code
_entity_poly.pdbx_strand_id
1 'polypeptide(L)'
;MGSMLTLQTTGGADVTMSSREIADLVEKRHDNVLRTIESLLARGTIALPQLEEVPNDGPGPKMIRQYRVGKRDSYVIVAQLSPEFTARLVDRWQELESAAPAPAVPQSFAAALRLAAEQQDVIEAQAAQLAAAAPAVEFVERYADSTGTKGFREVAKLLGANESAFREFLLDQKIMYRLGGALTPHAQHMDAGRFCVKAGTAQNNHAFNAARFTPKGVTWIAGEWAKHQVALRQRHGEAAHA
;
A
#
# COMPACT_ATOMS: atom_id res chain seq x y z
N MET A 1 -19.76 27.73 -2.33
CA MET A 1 -19.76 27.35 -0.91
C MET A 1 -19.05 26.01 -0.78
N GLY A 2 -17.75 26.01 -0.52
CA GLY A 2 -16.93 24.80 -0.41
C GLY A 2 -16.83 24.38 1.06
N SER A 3 -17.43 23.23 1.38
CA SER A 3 -17.41 22.61 2.70
C SER A 3 -15.99 22.17 3.05
N MET A 4 -15.34 22.83 4.01
CA MET A 4 -14.08 22.38 4.60
C MET A 4 -14.36 21.17 5.50
N LEU A 5 -13.90 20.00 5.08
CA LEU A 5 -13.81 18.80 5.90
C LEU A 5 -12.95 19.09 7.13
N THR A 6 -13.59 19.19 8.29
CA THR A 6 -12.91 19.28 9.59
C THR A 6 -12.53 17.85 10.01
N LEU A 7 -11.26 17.49 9.89
CA LEU A 7 -10.71 16.27 10.48
C LEU A 7 -10.72 16.44 12.01
N GLN A 8 -11.63 15.74 12.67
CA GLN A 8 -11.64 15.61 14.12
C GLN A 8 -10.55 14.61 14.54
N THR A 9 -9.48 15.12 15.16
CA THR A 9 -8.43 14.30 15.78
C THR A 9 -8.98 13.65 17.05
N THR A 10 -9.04 12.32 17.07
CA THR A 10 -9.38 11.50 18.23
C THR A 10 -8.31 11.58 19.32
N GLY A 11 -8.73 11.79 20.57
CA GLY A 11 -7.87 12.03 21.73
C GLY A 11 -6.87 10.93 22.06
N GLY A 12 -5.59 11.30 22.01
CA GLY A 12 -4.55 10.83 22.93
C GLY A 12 -4.04 12.04 23.69
N ALA A 13 -3.59 11.90 24.93
CA ALA A 13 -2.99 13.02 25.67
C ALA A 13 -1.92 13.70 24.79
N ASP A 14 -2.15 14.96 24.41
CA ASP A 14 -1.22 15.67 23.54
C ASP A 14 0.14 15.72 24.23
N VAL A 15 1.10 14.99 23.68
CA VAL A 15 2.46 14.93 24.20
C VAL A 15 3.05 16.33 23.99
N THR A 16 3.23 17.05 25.09
CA THR A 16 3.78 18.40 25.11
C THR A 16 5.16 18.41 25.77
N MET A 17 5.99 19.36 25.35
CA MET A 17 7.31 19.62 25.90
C MET A 17 7.31 21.03 26.50
N SER A 18 7.87 21.20 27.68
CA SER A 18 8.00 22.52 28.31
C SER A 18 9.13 23.32 27.68
N SER A 19 9.01 24.65 27.67
CA SER A 19 10.11 25.52 27.22
C SER A 19 11.38 25.42 28.06
N ARG A 20 11.30 24.91 29.30
CA ARG A 20 12.46 24.58 30.14
C ARG A 20 13.19 23.35 29.64
N GLU A 21 12.46 22.27 29.36
CA GLU A 21 13.05 21.06 28.76
C GLU A 21 13.71 21.37 27.41
N ILE A 22 13.10 22.26 26.61
CA ILE A 22 13.72 22.75 25.36
C ILE A 22 15.01 23.52 25.66
N ALA A 23 15.02 24.40 26.66
CA ALA A 23 16.19 25.18 27.06
C ALA A 23 17.36 24.30 27.49
N ASP A 24 17.08 23.26 28.28
CA ASP A 24 18.05 22.26 28.71
C ASP A 24 18.57 21.45 27.52
N LEU A 25 17.69 21.05 26.59
CA LEU A 25 18.06 20.28 25.40
C LEU A 25 18.96 21.05 24.43
N VAL A 26 18.72 22.36 24.25
CA VAL A 26 19.55 23.20 23.37
C VAL A 26 20.70 23.89 24.10
N GLU A 27 20.87 23.64 25.40
CA GLU A 27 21.86 24.27 26.28
C GLU A 27 21.85 25.81 26.18
N LYS A 28 20.64 26.40 26.14
CA LYS A 28 20.44 27.85 26.10
C LYS A 28 19.66 28.31 27.33
N ARG A 29 19.84 29.58 27.71
CA ARG A 29 19.02 30.21 28.76
C ARG A 29 17.54 30.16 28.39
N HIS A 30 16.69 29.84 29.37
CA HIS A 30 15.22 29.82 29.22
C HIS A 30 14.66 31.12 28.61
N ASP A 31 15.19 32.27 29.01
CA ASP A 31 14.77 33.59 28.47
C ASP A 31 14.93 33.68 26.94
N ASN A 32 15.98 33.06 26.37
CA ASN A 32 16.18 33.03 24.93
C ASN A 32 15.15 32.15 24.23
N VAL A 33 14.72 31.05 24.87
CA VAL A 33 13.67 30.17 24.36
C VAL A 33 12.33 30.88 24.36
N LEU A 34 11.97 31.57 25.46
CA LEU A 34 10.75 32.36 25.55
C LEU A 34 10.68 33.44 24.45
N ARG A 35 11.76 34.21 24.27
CA ARG A 35 11.84 35.23 23.22
C ARG A 35 11.67 34.64 21.81
N THR A 36 12.26 33.47 21.55
CA THR A 36 12.11 32.79 20.26
C THR A 36 10.68 32.32 20.04
N ILE A 37 10.02 31.76 21.07
CA ILE A 37 8.60 31.37 21.00
C ILE A 37 7.73 32.59 20.68
N GLU A 38 7.91 33.71 21.39
CA GLU A 38 7.15 34.94 21.15
C GLU A 38 7.37 35.50 19.73
N SER A 39 8.62 35.48 19.25
CA SER A 39 8.94 35.89 17.88
C SER A 39 8.29 34.99 16.82
N LEU A 40 8.31 33.67 17.03
CA LEU A 40 7.67 32.71 16.12
C LEU A 40 6.14 32.81 16.14
N LEU A 41 5.56 33.14 17.30
CA LEU A 41 4.14 33.44 17.44
C LEU A 41 3.74 34.71 16.69
N ALA A 42 4.51 35.79 16.84
CA ALA A 42 4.27 37.03 16.13
C ALA A 42 4.33 36.86 14.60
N ARG A 43 5.15 35.92 14.12
CA ARG A 43 5.26 35.54 12.71
C ARG A 43 4.19 34.52 12.26
N GLY A 44 3.37 33.99 13.16
CA GLY A 44 2.39 32.95 12.87
C GLY A 44 3.00 31.60 12.45
N THR A 45 4.27 31.34 12.79
CA THR A 45 4.97 30.12 12.38
C THR A 45 4.61 28.90 13.25
N ILE A 46 4.28 29.16 14.52
CA ILE A 46 3.84 28.18 15.50
C ILE A 46 2.44 28.53 16.01
N ALA A 47 1.69 27.52 16.47
CA ALA A 47 0.41 27.75 17.13
C ALA A 47 0.64 28.35 18.52
N LEU A 48 -0.35 29.06 19.07
CA LEU A 48 -0.27 29.63 20.42
C LEU A 48 -0.08 28.50 21.46
N PRO A 49 1.12 28.34 22.06
CA PRO A 49 1.33 27.32 23.08
C PRO A 49 0.62 27.73 24.38
N GLN A 50 0.23 26.75 25.17
CA GLN A 50 -0.35 26.99 26.47
C GLN A 50 0.71 27.57 27.41
N LEU A 51 0.37 28.67 28.10
CA LEU A 51 1.23 29.31 29.08
C LEU A 51 0.85 28.84 30.49
N GLU A 52 1.84 28.42 31.27
CA GLU A 52 1.70 27.97 32.65
C GLU A 52 2.66 28.76 33.56
N GLU A 53 2.26 28.97 34.82
CA GLU A 53 3.16 29.44 35.88
C GLU A 53 3.47 28.27 36.81
N VAL A 54 4.76 27.97 36.96
CA VAL A 54 5.24 26.88 37.81
C VAL A 54 6.16 27.40 38.91
N PRO A 55 6.16 26.75 40.09
CA PRO A 55 7.11 27.08 41.14
C PRO A 55 8.54 26.90 40.65
N ASN A 56 9.42 27.79 41.07
CA ASN A 56 10.83 27.76 40.71
C ASN A 56 11.68 27.31 41.90
N ASP A 57 12.46 26.24 41.70
CA ASP A 57 13.34 25.67 42.73
C ASP A 57 14.72 26.34 42.80
N GLY A 58 15.04 27.27 41.88
CA GLY A 58 16.33 27.95 41.79
C GLY A 58 16.36 29.37 42.40
N PRO A 59 17.54 30.02 42.43
CA PRO A 59 17.66 31.41 42.85
C PRO A 59 16.94 32.33 41.85
N GLY A 60 15.83 32.95 42.27
CA GLY A 60 14.98 33.76 41.41
C GLY A 60 13.56 33.94 41.96
N PRO A 61 12.62 34.50 41.16
CA PRO A 61 11.22 34.61 41.54
C PRO A 61 10.62 33.23 41.83
N LYS A 62 9.75 33.14 42.83
CA LYS A 62 9.14 31.88 43.30
C LYS A 62 8.26 31.20 42.25
N MET A 63 7.75 31.97 41.28
CA MET A 63 6.95 31.48 40.16
C MET A 63 7.61 31.91 38.85
N ILE A 64 7.71 30.99 37.90
CA ILE A 64 8.26 31.22 36.56
C ILE A 64 7.24 30.80 35.51
N ARG A 65 7.14 31.61 34.46
CA ARG A 65 6.33 31.35 33.28
C ARG A 65 7.02 30.34 32.35
N GLN A 66 6.29 29.31 31.93
CA GLN A 66 6.72 28.32 30.97
C GLN A 66 5.65 28.08 29.90
N TYR A 67 6.08 27.73 28.68
CA TYR A 67 5.17 27.33 27.61
C TYR A 67 5.12 25.80 27.49
N ARG A 68 3.94 25.24 27.28
CA ARG A 68 3.73 23.86 26.82
C ARG A 68 3.61 23.87 25.30
N VAL A 69 4.60 23.28 24.66
CA VAL A 69 4.76 23.29 23.21
C VAL A 69 4.42 21.90 22.66
N GLY A 70 3.60 21.86 21.61
CA GLY A 70 3.32 20.62 20.89
C GLY A 70 4.51 20.12 20.07
N LYS A 71 4.52 18.82 19.75
CA LYS A 71 5.61 18.13 19.04
C LYS A 71 6.13 18.85 17.78
N ARG A 72 5.23 19.35 16.93
CA ARG A 72 5.61 20.06 15.70
C ARG A 72 6.40 21.33 16.03
N ASP A 73 5.83 22.15 16.90
CA ASP A 73 6.35 23.48 17.18
C ASP A 73 7.66 23.40 17.99
N SER A 74 7.84 22.36 18.81
CA SER A 74 9.13 22.09 19.48
C SER A 74 10.27 21.86 18.48
N TYR A 75 10.02 21.17 17.35
CA TYR A 75 11.06 21.01 16.33
C TYR A 75 11.42 22.34 15.66
N VAL A 76 10.44 23.18 15.38
CA VAL A 76 10.66 24.51 14.77
C VAL A 76 11.48 25.41 15.71
N ILE A 77 11.14 25.42 17.00
CA ILE A 77 11.87 26.19 18.01
C ILE A 77 13.31 25.69 18.14
N VAL A 78 13.52 24.38 18.23
CA VAL A 78 14.87 23.78 18.32
C VAL A 78 15.69 24.08 17.06
N ALA A 79 15.11 23.98 15.87
CA ALA A 79 15.79 24.32 14.62
C ALA A 79 16.23 25.79 14.56
N GLN A 80 15.44 26.72 15.12
CA GLN A 80 15.82 28.14 15.18
C GLN A 80 16.92 28.42 16.23
N LEU A 81 16.90 27.69 17.35
CA LEU A 81 17.83 27.89 18.47
C LEU A 81 19.18 27.16 18.28
N SER A 82 19.19 26.08 17.50
CA SER A 82 20.38 25.29 17.18
C SER A 82 20.63 25.26 15.67
N PRO A 83 21.38 26.25 15.15
CA PRO A 83 21.82 26.24 13.76
C PRO A 83 22.62 24.99 13.39
N GLU A 84 23.34 24.41 14.35
CA GLU A 84 24.10 23.16 14.18
C GLU A 84 23.18 21.97 13.88
N PHE A 85 22.03 21.88 14.55
CA PHE A 85 21.01 20.87 14.24
C PHE A 85 20.49 21.01 12.81
N THR A 86 20.22 22.24 12.37
CA THR A 86 19.79 22.50 10.99
C THR A 86 20.91 22.24 9.98
N ALA A 87 22.16 22.59 10.29
CA ALA A 87 23.31 22.31 9.43
C ALA A 87 23.48 20.82 9.19
N ARG A 88 23.44 19.99 10.25
CA ARG A 88 23.50 18.53 10.12
C ARG A 88 22.37 17.95 9.27
N LEU A 89 21.17 18.54 9.36
CA LEU A 89 20.04 18.13 8.52
C LEU A 89 20.32 18.45 7.05
N VAL A 90 20.84 19.65 6.76
CA VAL A 90 21.22 20.06 5.40
C VAL A 90 22.34 19.19 4.84
N ASP A 91 23.41 18.98 5.61
CA ASP A 91 24.54 18.13 5.22
C ASP A 91 24.07 16.71 4.89
N ARG A 92 23.18 16.15 5.72
CA ARG A 92 22.61 14.83 5.47
C ARG A 92 21.81 14.76 4.18
N TRP A 93 21.05 15.81 3.84
CA TRP A 93 20.32 15.86 2.57
C TRP A 93 21.27 15.96 1.38
N GLN A 94 22.34 16.76 1.49
CA GLN A 94 23.36 16.85 0.45
C GLN A 94 24.11 15.52 0.24
N GLU A 95 24.40 14.79 1.32
CA GLU A 95 24.96 13.43 1.24
C GLU A 95 24.02 12.49 0.48
N LEU A 96 22.71 12.53 0.78
CA LEU A 96 21.73 11.68 0.11
C LEU A 96 21.57 12.05 -1.36
N GLU A 97 21.60 13.34 -1.69
CA GLU A 97 21.53 13.84 -3.08
C GLU A 97 22.79 13.48 -3.88
N SER A 98 23.97 13.56 -3.26
CA SER A 98 25.23 13.17 -3.90
C SER A 98 25.41 11.65 -4.02
N ALA A 99 24.84 10.88 -3.09
CA ALA A 99 24.83 9.41 -3.14
C ALA A 99 23.73 8.85 -4.06
N ALA A 100 22.70 9.64 -4.37
CA ALA A 100 21.69 9.25 -5.35
C ALA A 100 22.36 9.20 -6.74
N PRO A 101 22.22 8.09 -7.49
CA PRO A 101 22.68 8.06 -8.87
C PRO A 101 21.94 9.16 -9.64
N ALA A 102 22.68 10.18 -10.07
CA ALA A 102 22.13 11.13 -11.03
C ALA A 102 21.64 10.32 -12.25
N PRO A 103 20.41 10.57 -12.76
CA PRO A 103 20.00 9.93 -13.99
C PRO A 103 21.06 10.23 -15.03
N ALA A 104 21.56 9.18 -15.71
CA ALA A 104 22.57 9.31 -16.75
C ALA A 104 21.96 10.02 -17.96
N VAL A 105 21.81 11.34 -17.86
CA VAL A 105 21.30 12.17 -18.93
C VAL A 105 22.44 12.34 -19.94
N PRO A 106 22.22 12.00 -21.22
CA PRO A 106 23.22 12.20 -22.25
C PRO A 106 23.61 13.69 -22.34
N GLN A 107 24.89 14.01 -22.11
CA GLN A 107 25.37 15.41 -22.13
C GLN A 107 25.64 15.94 -23.55
N SER A 108 25.50 15.11 -24.57
CA SER A 108 25.64 15.51 -25.97
C SER A 108 24.48 15.03 -26.82
N PHE A 109 24.17 15.79 -27.87
CA PHE A 109 23.13 15.47 -28.83
C PHE A 109 23.34 14.08 -29.48
N ALA A 110 24.60 13.75 -29.81
CA ALA A 110 24.97 12.45 -30.37
C ALA A 110 24.80 11.29 -29.38
N ALA A 111 24.99 11.51 -28.08
CA ALA A 111 24.71 10.50 -27.06
C ALA A 111 23.20 10.33 -26.84
N ALA A 112 22.43 11.42 -26.87
CA ALA A 112 20.98 11.38 -26.77
C ALA A 112 20.33 10.61 -27.93
N LEU A 113 20.78 10.86 -29.16
CA LEU A 113 20.27 10.15 -30.34
C LEU A 113 20.57 8.65 -30.31
N ARG A 114 21.74 8.25 -29.82
CA ARG A 114 22.08 6.82 -29.67
C ARG A 114 21.19 6.12 -28.64
N LEU A 115 21.01 6.74 -27.47
CA LEU A 115 20.11 6.22 -26.45
C LEU A 115 18.66 6.12 -26.97
N ALA A 116 18.19 7.12 -27.71
CA ALA A 116 16.87 7.10 -28.31
C ALA A 116 16.72 5.97 -29.34
N ALA A 117 17.74 5.71 -30.16
CA ALA A 117 17.75 4.59 -31.10
C ALA A 117 17.69 3.23 -30.38
N GLU A 118 18.53 3.02 -29.36
CA GLU A 118 18.51 1.80 -28.55
C GLU A 118 17.14 1.57 -27.87
N GLN A 119 16.53 2.64 -27.37
CA GLN A 119 15.18 2.58 -26.80
C GLN A 119 14.13 2.23 -27.84
N GLN A 120 14.24 2.78 -29.05
CA GLN A 120 13.33 2.48 -30.15
C GLN A 120 13.41 1.00 -30.54
N ASP A 121 14.62 0.44 -30.65
CA ASP A 121 14.82 -0.99 -30.95
C ASP A 121 14.15 -1.89 -29.90
N VAL A 122 14.25 -1.52 -28.61
CA VAL A 122 13.59 -2.25 -27.51
C VAL A 122 12.07 -2.15 -27.63
N ILE A 123 11.53 -0.96 -27.92
CA ILE A 123 10.09 -0.75 -28.10
C ILE A 123 9.58 -1.60 -29.26
N GLU A 124 10.29 -1.62 -30.38
CA GLU A 124 9.91 -2.41 -31.55
C GLU A 124 9.95 -3.91 -31.27
N ALA A 125 10.99 -4.39 -30.57
CA ALA A 125 11.08 -5.78 -30.16
C ALA A 125 9.93 -6.18 -29.21
N GLN A 126 9.59 -5.33 -28.25
CA GLN A 126 8.46 -5.55 -27.34
C GLN A 126 7.12 -5.49 -28.08
N ALA A 127 6.95 -4.54 -29.00
CA ALA A 127 5.74 -4.43 -29.82
C ALA A 127 5.56 -5.67 -30.72
N ALA A 128 6.65 -6.20 -31.29
CA ALA A 128 6.61 -7.45 -32.06
C ALA A 128 6.22 -8.66 -31.20
N GLN A 129 6.74 -8.75 -29.97
CA GLN A 129 6.34 -9.80 -29.02
C GLN A 129 4.86 -9.69 -28.64
N LEU A 130 4.35 -8.47 -28.38
CA LEU A 130 2.94 -8.22 -28.09
C LEU A 130 2.05 -8.56 -29.29
N ALA A 131 2.47 -8.19 -30.51
CA ALA A 131 1.75 -8.52 -31.74
C ALA A 131 1.71 -10.04 -32.01
N ALA A 132 2.80 -10.76 -31.73
CA ALA A 132 2.83 -12.21 -31.82
C ALA A 132 1.98 -12.89 -30.74
N ALA A 133 1.88 -12.29 -29.55
CA ALA A 133 1.03 -12.78 -28.45
C ALA A 133 -0.45 -12.40 -28.61
N ALA A 134 -0.78 -11.36 -29.38
CA ALA A 134 -2.14 -10.86 -29.62
C ALA A 134 -3.13 -11.96 -30.04
N PRO A 135 -2.85 -12.84 -31.03
CA PRO A 135 -3.81 -13.89 -31.40
C PRO A 135 -4.01 -14.95 -30.31
N ALA A 136 -3.02 -15.18 -29.43
CA ALA A 136 -3.16 -16.10 -28.31
C ALA A 136 -4.02 -15.50 -27.19
N VAL A 137 -3.83 -14.21 -26.89
CA VAL A 137 -4.66 -13.48 -25.93
C VAL A 137 -6.09 -13.33 -26.44
N GLU A 138 -6.26 -12.95 -27.71
CA GLU A 138 -7.57 -12.80 -28.33
C GLU A 138 -8.31 -14.14 -28.46
N PHE A 139 -7.61 -15.26 -28.69
CA PHE A 139 -8.23 -16.58 -28.63
C PHE A 139 -8.68 -16.94 -27.21
N VAL A 140 -7.86 -16.66 -26.19
CA VAL A 140 -8.23 -16.88 -24.79
C VAL A 140 -9.41 -16.00 -24.40
N GLU A 141 -9.46 -14.75 -24.84
CA GLU A 141 -10.57 -13.81 -24.60
C GLU A 141 -11.84 -14.17 -25.39
N ARG A 142 -11.75 -14.51 -26.68
CA ARG A 142 -12.91 -14.98 -27.46
C ARG A 142 -13.44 -16.32 -26.99
N TYR A 143 -12.58 -17.25 -26.56
CA TYR A 143 -13.01 -18.52 -25.97
C TYR A 143 -13.64 -18.30 -24.58
N ALA A 144 -13.09 -17.34 -23.84
CA ALA A 144 -13.68 -16.83 -22.61
C ALA A 144 -15.09 -16.24 -22.84
N ASP A 145 -15.27 -15.35 -23.81
CA ASP A 145 -16.52 -14.62 -24.04
C ASP A 145 -17.59 -15.44 -24.77
N SER A 146 -17.20 -16.34 -25.67
CA SER A 146 -18.14 -17.16 -26.47
C SER A 146 -18.79 -18.30 -25.70
N THR A 147 -18.31 -18.61 -24.50
CA THR A 147 -18.96 -19.56 -23.61
C THR A 147 -19.33 -18.88 -22.31
N GLY A 148 -20.62 -18.56 -22.18
CA GLY A 148 -21.17 -18.04 -20.94
C GLY A 148 -20.77 -18.84 -19.69
N THR A 149 -21.04 -18.24 -18.54
CA THR A 149 -20.71 -18.75 -17.20
C THR A 149 -20.72 -20.28 -17.06
N LYS A 150 -19.54 -20.90 -16.86
CA LYS A 150 -19.38 -22.37 -16.82
C LYS A 150 -19.70 -22.95 -15.44
N GLY A 151 -20.24 -24.16 -15.42
CA GLY A 151 -20.47 -24.93 -14.19
C GLY A 151 -19.20 -25.62 -13.68
N PHE A 152 -19.21 -26.06 -12.42
CA PHE A 152 -18.07 -26.72 -11.76
C PHE A 152 -17.50 -27.91 -12.55
N ARG A 153 -18.36 -28.82 -13.02
CA ARG A 153 -17.95 -30.02 -13.77
C ARG A 153 -17.33 -29.68 -15.12
N GLU A 154 -17.82 -28.64 -15.79
CA GLU A 154 -17.30 -28.19 -17.08
C GLU A 154 -15.88 -27.63 -16.93
N VAL A 155 -15.65 -26.84 -15.87
CA VAL A 155 -14.32 -26.30 -15.54
C VAL A 155 -13.35 -27.40 -15.14
N ALA A 156 -13.78 -28.37 -14.33
CA ALA A 156 -12.94 -29.52 -13.96
C ALA A 156 -12.50 -30.33 -15.18
N LYS A 157 -13.42 -30.58 -16.13
CA LYS A 157 -13.10 -31.27 -17.39
C LYS A 157 -12.15 -30.46 -18.27
N LEU A 158 -12.34 -29.15 -18.37
CA LEU A 158 -11.48 -28.25 -19.15
C LEU A 158 -10.04 -28.24 -18.61
N LEU A 159 -9.89 -28.29 -17.29
CA LEU A 159 -8.57 -28.32 -16.62
C LEU A 159 -7.93 -29.71 -16.54
N GLY A 160 -8.63 -30.77 -17.00
CA GLY A 160 -8.18 -32.15 -16.84
C GLY A 160 -8.04 -32.58 -15.37
N ALA A 161 -8.76 -31.93 -14.46
CA ALA A 161 -8.67 -32.14 -13.02
C ALA A 161 -9.66 -33.21 -12.53
N ASN A 162 -9.25 -34.01 -11.54
CA ASN A 162 -10.19 -34.87 -10.82
C ASN A 162 -11.16 -34.01 -10.01
N GLU A 163 -12.48 -34.22 -10.18
CA GLU A 163 -13.53 -33.42 -9.52
C GLU A 163 -13.37 -33.35 -8.00
N SER A 164 -12.93 -34.44 -7.36
CA SER A 164 -12.73 -34.48 -5.90
C SER A 164 -11.53 -33.65 -5.47
N ALA A 165 -10.38 -33.81 -6.15
CA ALA A 165 -9.15 -33.06 -5.85
C ALA A 165 -9.33 -31.56 -6.11
N PHE A 166 -10.05 -31.20 -7.19
CA PHE A 166 -10.36 -29.81 -7.49
C PHE A 166 -11.30 -29.19 -6.45
N ARG A 167 -12.26 -29.96 -5.93
CA ARG A 167 -13.15 -29.53 -4.85
C ARG A 167 -12.37 -29.28 -3.55
N GLU A 168 -11.46 -30.17 -3.19
CA GLU A 168 -10.62 -30.01 -1.99
C GLU A 168 -9.72 -28.78 -2.10
N PHE A 169 -9.09 -28.56 -3.26
CA PHE A 169 -8.28 -27.37 -3.52
C PHE A 169 -9.06 -26.06 -3.35
N LEU A 170 -10.28 -25.98 -3.89
CA LEU A 170 -11.11 -24.77 -3.75
C LEU A 170 -11.50 -24.48 -2.29
N LEU A 171 -11.64 -25.53 -1.46
CA LEU A 171 -11.93 -25.41 -0.04
C LEU A 171 -10.68 -25.03 0.77
N ASP A 172 -9.54 -25.67 0.49
CA ASP A 172 -8.26 -25.44 1.16
C ASP A 172 -7.75 -24.02 0.93
N GLN A 173 -7.80 -23.54 -0.31
CA GLN A 173 -7.40 -22.18 -0.69
C GLN A 173 -8.43 -21.12 -0.30
N LYS A 174 -9.51 -21.48 0.40
CA LYS A 174 -10.59 -20.58 0.81
C LYS A 174 -11.21 -19.80 -0.36
N ILE A 175 -11.28 -20.43 -1.53
CA ILE A 175 -11.89 -19.84 -2.74
C ILE A 175 -13.40 -20.02 -2.71
N MET A 176 -13.83 -21.21 -2.26
CA MET A 176 -15.24 -21.55 -2.04
C MET A 176 -15.42 -22.19 -0.66
N TYR A 177 -16.65 -22.15 -0.14
CA TYR A 177 -17.06 -22.83 1.08
C TYR A 177 -18.36 -23.62 0.83
N ARG A 178 -18.71 -24.52 1.77
CA ARG A 178 -19.95 -25.30 1.69
C ARG A 178 -21.08 -24.55 2.40
N LEU A 179 -22.17 -24.33 1.69
CA LEU A 179 -23.41 -23.76 2.23
C LEU A 179 -24.59 -24.60 1.76
N GLY A 180 -25.31 -25.25 2.67
CA GLY A 180 -26.49 -26.08 2.35
C GLY A 180 -26.19 -27.24 1.37
N GLY A 181 -24.98 -27.81 1.40
CA GLY A 181 -24.55 -28.86 0.47
C GLY A 181 -24.07 -28.36 -0.91
N ALA A 182 -24.20 -27.06 -1.21
CA ALA A 182 -23.70 -26.43 -2.42
C ALA A 182 -22.37 -25.70 -2.19
N LEU A 183 -21.53 -25.63 -3.24
CA LEU A 183 -20.29 -24.85 -3.23
C LEU A 183 -20.62 -23.38 -3.53
N THR A 184 -20.27 -22.50 -2.60
CA THR A 184 -20.51 -21.06 -2.68
C THR A 184 -19.18 -20.31 -2.66
N PRO A 185 -18.94 -19.35 -3.57
CA PRO A 185 -17.70 -18.57 -3.60
C PRO A 185 -17.64 -17.57 -2.44
N HIS A 186 -16.43 -17.28 -1.96
CA HIS A 186 -16.22 -16.18 -1.01
C HIS A 186 -16.45 -14.82 -1.67
N ALA A 187 -16.90 -13.84 -0.87
CA ALA A 187 -17.23 -12.48 -1.33
C ALA A 187 -16.09 -11.83 -2.12
N GLN A 188 -14.85 -11.95 -1.64
CA GLN A 188 -13.66 -11.42 -2.31
C GLN A 188 -13.50 -11.89 -3.77
N HIS A 189 -13.93 -13.12 -4.09
CA HIS A 189 -13.86 -13.64 -5.46
C HIS A 189 -15.10 -13.31 -6.31
N MET A 190 -16.22 -12.98 -5.67
CA MET A 190 -17.38 -12.40 -6.35
C MET A 190 -17.11 -10.93 -6.72
N ASP A 191 -16.55 -10.14 -5.80
CA ASP A 191 -16.19 -8.74 -6.02
C ASP A 191 -15.09 -8.59 -7.08
N ALA A 192 -14.15 -9.53 -7.13
CA ALA A 192 -13.13 -9.59 -8.18
C ALA A 192 -13.68 -9.99 -9.57
N GLY A 193 -14.98 -10.30 -9.67
CA GLY A 193 -15.67 -10.70 -10.89
C GLY A 193 -15.25 -12.08 -11.40
N ARG A 194 -14.76 -12.97 -10.53
CA ARG A 194 -14.29 -14.31 -10.91
C ARG A 194 -15.44 -15.33 -10.91
N PHE A 195 -16.40 -15.16 -10.00
CA PHE A 195 -17.59 -16.02 -9.89
C PHE A 195 -18.86 -15.19 -9.97
N CYS A 196 -19.92 -15.82 -10.45
CA CYS A 196 -21.28 -15.28 -10.38
C CYS A 196 -22.21 -16.33 -9.78
N VAL A 197 -23.17 -15.91 -8.95
CA VAL A 197 -24.19 -16.80 -8.40
C VAL A 197 -25.48 -16.57 -9.18
N LYS A 198 -25.95 -17.59 -9.89
CA LYS A 198 -27.28 -17.54 -10.53
C LYS A 198 -28.28 -18.24 -9.62
N ALA A 199 -29.27 -17.48 -9.15
CA ALA A 199 -30.46 -18.02 -8.50
C ALA A 199 -31.45 -18.46 -9.58
N GLY A 200 -31.93 -19.70 -9.51
CA GLY A 200 -32.96 -20.24 -10.41
C GLY A 200 -34.00 -21.02 -9.63
N THR A 201 -35.20 -21.14 -10.17
CA THR A 201 -36.24 -22.03 -9.65
C THR A 201 -36.24 -23.32 -10.44
N ALA A 202 -36.00 -24.45 -9.79
CA ALA A 202 -36.14 -25.76 -10.43
C ALA A 202 -37.63 -26.01 -10.78
N GLN A 203 -37.90 -26.93 -11.71
CA GLN A 203 -39.27 -27.32 -12.10
C GLN A 203 -40.15 -27.78 -10.91
N ASN A 204 -39.52 -28.14 -9.78
CA ASN A 204 -40.18 -28.50 -8.52
C ASN A 204 -40.35 -27.31 -7.54
N ASN A 205 -40.34 -26.06 -8.02
CA ASN A 205 -40.54 -24.84 -7.25
C ASN A 205 -39.52 -24.58 -6.10
N HIS A 206 -38.38 -25.28 -6.11
CA HIS A 206 -37.28 -25.03 -5.19
C HIS A 206 -36.30 -24.02 -5.80
N ALA A 207 -36.05 -22.91 -5.09
CA ALA A 207 -35.00 -21.96 -5.44
C ALA A 207 -33.62 -22.55 -5.15
N PHE A 208 -32.74 -22.57 -6.15
CA PHE A 208 -31.35 -23.00 -6.02
C PHE A 208 -30.41 -21.87 -6.42
N ASN A 209 -29.33 -21.72 -5.66
CA ASN A 209 -28.23 -20.81 -5.97
C ASN A 209 -27.07 -21.63 -6.50
N ALA A 210 -26.77 -21.48 -7.79
CA ALA A 210 -25.66 -22.16 -8.44
C ALA A 210 -24.51 -21.18 -8.70
N ALA A 211 -23.35 -21.45 -8.12
CA ALA A 211 -22.12 -20.74 -8.43
C ALA A 211 -21.61 -21.14 -9.82
N ARG A 212 -21.32 -20.15 -10.66
CA ARG A 212 -20.74 -20.34 -12.00
C ARG A 212 -19.48 -19.52 -12.17
N PHE A 213 -18.55 -20.07 -12.94
CA PHE A 213 -17.26 -19.46 -13.23
C PHE A 213 -17.44 -18.50 -14.39
N THR A 214 -17.03 -17.25 -14.17
CA THR A 214 -16.90 -16.28 -15.28
C THR A 214 -15.68 -16.64 -16.12
N PRO A 215 -15.57 -16.10 -17.33
CA PRO A 215 -14.41 -16.38 -18.16
C PRO A 215 -13.08 -15.96 -17.53
N LYS A 216 -13.06 -14.79 -16.88
CA LYS A 216 -11.97 -14.30 -16.02
C LYS A 216 -11.68 -15.21 -14.83
N GLY A 217 -12.71 -15.84 -14.28
CA GLY A 217 -12.58 -16.84 -13.22
C GLY A 217 -11.92 -18.14 -13.70
N VAL A 218 -12.25 -18.59 -14.91
CA VAL A 218 -11.67 -19.80 -15.52
C VAL A 218 -10.18 -19.60 -15.82
N THR A 219 -9.79 -18.47 -16.40
CA THR A 219 -8.37 -18.19 -16.68
C THR A 219 -7.55 -18.08 -15.40
N TRP A 220 -8.10 -17.42 -14.38
CA TRP A 220 -7.44 -17.29 -13.09
C TRP A 220 -7.28 -18.64 -12.37
N ILE A 221 -8.35 -19.44 -12.28
CA ILE A 221 -8.30 -20.73 -11.58
C ILE A 221 -7.40 -21.75 -12.30
N ALA A 222 -7.27 -21.64 -13.63
CA ALA A 222 -6.32 -22.46 -14.39
C ALA A 222 -4.86 -22.23 -13.94
N GLY A 223 -4.48 -20.96 -13.75
CA GLY A 223 -3.14 -20.59 -13.26
C GLY A 223 -2.90 -21.05 -11.83
N GLU A 224 -3.86 -20.86 -10.94
CA GLU A 224 -3.74 -21.29 -9.54
C GLU A 224 -3.72 -22.83 -9.40
N TRP A 225 -4.51 -23.53 -10.20
CA TRP A 225 -4.51 -25.00 -10.24
C TRP A 225 -3.18 -25.56 -10.76
N ALA A 226 -2.58 -24.94 -11.78
CA ALA A 226 -1.26 -25.36 -12.29
C ALA A 226 -0.17 -25.22 -11.21
N LYS A 227 -0.16 -24.11 -10.46
CA LYS A 227 0.76 -23.91 -9.32
C LYS A 227 0.57 -25.00 -8.26
N HIS A 228 -0.69 -25.31 -7.94
CA HIS A 228 -1.02 -26.34 -6.95
C HIS A 228 -0.57 -27.74 -7.39
N GLN A 229 -0.71 -28.11 -8.67
CA GLN A 229 -0.21 -29.38 -9.18
C GLN A 229 1.31 -29.50 -9.09
N VAL A 230 2.05 -28.41 -9.37
CA VAL A 230 3.51 -28.38 -9.21
C VAL A 230 3.88 -28.58 -7.73
N ALA A 231 3.20 -27.89 -6.82
CA ALA A 231 3.43 -28.03 -5.38
C ALA A 231 3.12 -29.45 -4.86
N LEU A 232 2.05 -30.08 -5.34
CA LEU A 232 1.73 -31.48 -5.01
C LEU A 232 2.80 -32.45 -5.53
N ARG A 233 3.29 -32.27 -6.76
CA ARG A 233 4.37 -33.10 -7.31
C ARG A 233 5.67 -32.96 -6.53
N GLN A 234 6.01 -31.74 -6.10
CA GLN A 234 7.21 -31.49 -5.27
C GLN A 234 7.12 -32.20 -3.91
N ARG A 235 5.96 -32.12 -3.24
CA ARG A 235 5.73 -32.84 -1.97
C ARG A 235 5.75 -34.37 -2.11
N HIS A 236 5.23 -34.91 -3.21
CA HIS A 236 5.29 -36.35 -3.48
C HIS A 236 6.67 -36.83 -3.92
N GLY A 237 7.50 -35.97 -4.54
CA GLY A 237 8.88 -36.28 -4.91
C GLY A 237 9.83 -36.35 -3.70
N GLU A 238 9.62 -35.51 -2.69
CA GLU A 238 10.39 -35.57 -1.43
C GLU A 238 10.05 -36.83 -0.60
N ALA A 239 8.80 -37.30 -0.62
CA ALA A 239 8.39 -38.50 0.11
C ALA A 239 8.87 -39.83 -0.52
N ALA A 240 9.35 -39.82 -1.77
CA ALA A 240 9.87 -41.00 -2.46
C ALA A 240 11.40 -41.16 -2.34
N HIS A 241 12.09 -40.16 -1.79
CA HIS A 241 13.54 -40.13 -1.58
C HIS A 241 13.95 -40.16 -0.10
N ALA A 242 12.99 -40.36 0.80
CA ALA A 242 13.20 -40.67 2.22
C ALA A 242 12.90 -42.15 2.48
#